data_AF-A0A5B0B1M2-F1
#
_entry.id   AF-A0A5B0B1M2-F1
#
_cell.length_a   1.000
_cell.length_b   1.000
_cell.length_c   1.000
_cell.angle_alpha   90.00
_cell.angle_beta   90.00
_cell.angle_gamma   90.00
#
_symmetry.space_group_name_H-M   'P 1'
#
loop_
_entity.id
_entity.type
_entity.pdbx_description
1 polymer ?
#
loop_
_entity_poly.entity_id
_entity_poly.type
_entity_poly.pdbx_seq_one_letter_code
_entity_poly.pdbx_strand_id
1 'polypeptide(L)' 'MTELSWQKSSFSSEASNCLELATAPDGTLHLRESDDPATTLALHPLSLRSLLTTARREIPRRF' A
#
# COMPACT_ATOMS: atom_id res chain seq x y z
N MET A 1 -19.49 -7.84 6.02
CA MET A 1 -18.16 -7.51 5.47
C MET A 1 -17.64 -6.35 6.28
N THR A 2 -16.49 -6.50 6.93
CA THR A 2 -15.87 -5.39 7.66
C THR A 2 -15.44 -4.35 6.63
N GLU A 3 -16.00 -3.15 6.72
CA GLU A 3 -15.64 -2.05 5.83
C GLU A 3 -14.25 -1.52 6.23
N LEU A 4 -13.28 -1.69 5.34
CA LEU A 4 -11.92 -1.21 5.54
C LEU A 4 -11.84 0.26 5.14
N SER A 5 -11.26 1.09 6.01
CA SER A 5 -10.98 2.50 5.71
C SER A 5 -9.69 2.60 4.90
N TRP A 6 -9.82 2.74 3.58
CA TRP A 6 -8.70 2.83 2.66
C TRP A 6 -8.11 4.23 2.60
N GLN A 7 -6.79 4.32 2.65
CA GLN A 7 -6.02 5.54 2.52
C GLN A 7 -5.14 5.48 1.27
N LYS A 8 -5.42 6.36 0.31
CA LYS A 8 -4.64 6.54 -0.91
C LYS A 8 -3.34 7.29 -0.61
N SER A 9 -2.21 6.79 -1.11
CA SER A 9 -0.90 7.45 -0.94
C SER A 9 -0.91 8.90 -1.45
N SER A 10 -0.19 9.81 -0.79
CA SER A 10 -0.03 11.20 -1.25
C SER A 10 0.83 11.35 -2.50
N PHE A 11 1.58 10.32 -2.87
CA PHE A 11 2.38 10.27 -4.11
C PHE A 11 1.55 9.81 -5.32
N SER A 12 0.31 9.40 -5.08
CA SER A 12 -0.64 8.94 -6.09
C SER A 12 -1.40 10.14 -6.66
N SER A 13 -0.75 10.86 -7.58
CA SER A 13 -1.33 11.98 -8.35
C SER A 13 -2.37 11.48 -9.39
N GLU A 14 -2.67 12.26 -10.43
CA GLU A 14 -3.74 12.02 -11.43
C GLU A 14 -3.56 10.76 -12.32
N ALA A 15 -2.58 9.90 -12.05
CA ALA A 15 -2.33 8.70 -12.84
C ALA A 15 -3.07 7.45 -12.31
N SER A 16 -3.25 6.46 -13.17
CA SER A 16 -3.67 5.10 -12.79
C SER A 16 -2.57 4.37 -12.02
N ASN A 17 -2.91 3.31 -11.27
CA ASN A 17 -2.00 2.48 -10.44
C ASN A 17 -1.62 3.09 -9.09
N CYS A 18 -2.57 3.77 -8.44
CA CYS A 18 -2.36 4.33 -7.13
C CYS A 18 -2.39 3.24 -6.05
N LEU A 19 -1.42 3.23 -5.13
CA LEU A 19 -1.45 2.33 -3.98
C LEU A 19 -2.36 2.87 -2.85
N GLU A 20 -3.12 1.98 -2.23
CA GLU A 20 -3.99 2.23 -1.09
C GLU A 20 -3.70 1.25 0.05
N LEU A 21 -3.76 1.74 1.29
CA LEU A 21 -3.57 0.95 2.50
C LEU A 21 -4.80 1.02 3.41
N ALA A 22 -5.12 -0.07 4.10
CA ALA A 22 -6.12 -0.08 5.17
C ALA A 22 -5.64 -0.94 6.35
N THR A 23 -6.04 -0.56 7.56
CA THR A 23 -5.79 -1.35 8.78
C THR A 23 -7.04 -2.15 9.11
N ALA A 24 -6.91 -3.47 9.20
CA ALA A 24 -7.97 -4.35 9.67
C ALA A 24 -8.05 -4.33 11.21
N PRO A 25 -9.20 -4.71 11.80
CA PRO A 25 -9.37 -4.70 13.26
C PRO A 25 -8.39 -5.61 14.03
N ASP A 26 -7.84 -6.63 13.37
CA ASP A 26 -6.85 -7.56 13.92
C ASP A 26 -5.40 -7.01 13.86
N GLY A 27 -5.21 -5.80 13.33
CA GLY A 27 -3.90 -5.16 13.17
C GLY A 27 -3.17 -5.54 11.89
N THR A 28 -3.76 -6.39 11.04
CA THR A 28 -3.22 -6.69 9.71
C THR A 28 -3.38 -5.47 8.79
N LEU A 29 -2.41 -5.21 7.93
CA LEU A 29 -2.51 -4.20 6.88
C LEU A 29 -2.96 -4.85 5.58
N HIS A 30 -3.89 -4.20 4.89
CA HIS A 30 -4.25 -4.53 3.52
C HIS A 30 -3.63 -3.50 2.57
N LEU A 31 -3.04 -3.99 1.49
CA LEU A 31 -2.51 -3.20 0.39
C LEU A 31 -3.26 -3.59 -0.89
N ARG A 32 -3.64 -2.60 -1.70
CA ARG A 32 -4.21 -2.82 -3.04
C ARG A 32 -3.83 -1.70 -3.99
N GLU A 33 -4.07 -1.95 -5.27
CA GLU A 33 -4.02 -0.94 -6.32
C GLU A 33 -5.42 -0.40 -6.62
N SER A 34 -5.51 0.88 -6.98
CA SER A 34 -6.80 1.51 -7.30
C SER A 34 -7.44 0.95 -8.58
N ASP A 35 -6.63 0.46 -9.52
CA ASP A 35 -7.09 -0.07 -10.82
C ASP A 35 -7.58 -1.53 -10.71
N ASP A 36 -7.16 -2.25 -9.67
CA ASP A 36 -7.63 -3.61 -9.34
C ASP A 36 -7.99 -3.74 -7.84
N PRO A 37 -9.11 -3.12 -7.39
CA PRO A 37 -9.46 -3.02 -5.98
C PRO A 37 -9.90 -4.34 -5.34
N ALA A 38 -10.15 -5.39 -6.15
CA ALA A 38 -10.52 -6.72 -5.67
C ALA A 38 -9.31 -7.54 -5.24
N THR A 39 -8.13 -7.27 -5.81
CA THR A 39 -6.88 -7.93 -5.44
C THR A 39 -6.27 -7.21 -4.24
N THR A 40 -6.33 -7.85 -3.07
CA THR A 40 -5.77 -7.30 -1.83
C THR A 40 -4.69 -8.21 -1.27
N LEU A 41 -3.58 -7.60 -0.83
CA LEU A 41 -2.50 -8.26 -0.12
C LEU A 41 -2.64 -8.00 1.37
N ALA A 42 -2.72 -9.05 2.18
CA ALA A 42 -2.71 -8.96 3.64
C ALA A 42 -1.27 -9.10 4.16
N LEU A 43 -0.79 -8.10 4.89
CA LEU A 43 0.60 -7.95 5.31
C LEU A 43 0.67 -7.60 6.80
N HIS A 44 1.67 -8.12 7.51
CA HIS A 44 2.01 -7.60 8.83
C HIS A 44 2.71 -6.23 8.69
N PRO A 45 2.54 -5.27 9.62
CA PRO A 45 3.19 -3.94 9.55
C PRO A 45 4.71 -3.98 9.33
N LEU A 46 5.39 -4.96 9.93
CA LEU A 46 6.84 -5.15 9.76
C LEU A 46 7.22 -5.56 8.33
N SER A 47 6.40 -6.40 7.69
CA SER A 47 6.62 -6.82 6.30
C SER A 47 6.47 -5.64 5.34
N LEU A 48 5.45 -4.80 5.53
CA LEU A 48 5.29 -3.58 4.75
C LEU A 48 6.46 -2.61 4.94
N ARG A 49 6.94 -2.42 6.19
CA ARG A 49 8.12 -1.60 6.47
C ARG A 49 9.37 -2.13 5.74
N SER A 50 9.57 -3.45 5.75
CA SER A 50 10.69 -4.08 5.05
C SER A 50 10.59 -3.84 3.54
N LEU A 51 9.42 -4.08 2.95
CA LEU A 51 9.15 -3.84 1.54
C LEU A 51 9.48 -2.40 1.14
N LEU A 52 8.93 -1.42 1.86
CA LEU A 52 9.15 0.01 1.59
C LEU A 52 10.62 0.41 1.73
N THR A 53 11.32 -0.17 2.72
CA THR A 53 12.74 0.12 2.95
C THR A 53 13.61 -0.43 1.82
N THR A 54 13.32 -1.64 1.35
CA THR A 54 14.02 -2.26 0.22
C THR A 54 13.70 -1.52 -1.08
N ALA A 55 12.43 -1.29 -1.39
CA ALA A 55 12.01 -0.59 -2.60
C ALA A 55 12.65 0.81 -2.70
N ARG A 56 12.77 1.54 -1.59
CA ARG A 56 13.43 2.85 -1.56
C ARG A 56 14.92 2.79 -1.92
N ARG A 57 15.62 1.70 -1.60
CA ARG A 57 17.04 1.52 -1.95
C ARG A 57 17.23 1.28 -3.45
N GLU A 58 16.29 0.56 -4.04
CA GLU A 58 16.30 0.21 -5.47
C GLU A 58 15.92 1.39 -6.38
N ILE A 59 15.26 2.43 -5.86
CA ILE A 59 14.98 3.65 -6.61
C ILE A 59 16.27 4.48 -6.68
N PRO A 60 16.90 4.65 -7.88
CA PRO A 60 18.06 5.51 -8.00
C PRO A 60 17.65 6.92 -7.60
N ARG A 61 18.42 7.56 -6.72
CA ARG A 61 18.21 8.97 -6.42
C ARG A 61 18.48 9.75 -7.71
N ARG A 62 17.42 10.13 -8.42
CA ARG A 62 17.51 11.09 -9.51
C ARG A 62 17.96 12.41 -8.88
N PHE A 63 19.18 12.82 -9.19
CA PHE A 63 19.66 14.18 -8.98
C PHE A 63 19.07 15.10 -10.04
#